data_AF-A0A4R0XLS4-F1
#
_entry.id   AF-A0A4R0XLS4-F1
#
_cell.length_a   1.000
_cell.length_b   1.000
_cell.length_c   1.000
_cell.angle_alpha   90.00
_cell.angle_beta   90.00
_cell.angle_gamma   90.00
#
_symmetry.space_group_name_H-M   'P 1'
#
loop_
_entity.id
_entity.type
_entity.pdbx_description
1 polymer ?
#
loop_
_entity_poly.entity_id
_entity_poly.type
_entity_poly.pdbx_seq_one_letter_code
_entity_poly.pdbx_strand_id
1 'polypeptide(L)'
;MEENKTFKSYFSREKQAIKTTAIVSIVLTSILLGYFLMTFILPFFGVMTLIEKASYFGYPIYALLFSAFWLIGLFISFNLLSKRKLNDYQLLMEKKNIMSLAIVLIIPSLFISLIFLIYFQIKIKRTKEFEVFWEKNKDNLPESDLWLSDNMPMKAGQTASLAISYFVIILWSLIILWPLYQILKTTFNGELTDTLTSSDKFSFSFKHFSGLFKNTKYLDWLLNTLYVAAITFIIVVLGSSFAAFVYSRNRFKGKKTSLILVMTLGLIPAMAGLITHIVLSQIFTLGFGMSRLMYLILIYGAGGVIGNIFILKGYLDSISTEIDDAAKLDGCSKFKLFYRILLPLMGPMLVIVGIGAFATPFADFILPALLLPEPDDWTLAVGLQSLISDNKETYFAAGAIIVAIPITTLFMVLQRNIQSGMTAGGVKG
;
A
#
# COMPACT_ATOMS: atom_id res chain seq x y z
N MET A 1 29.81 -21.74 41.70
CA MET A 1 28.87 -22.67 41.02
C MET A 1 27.65 -21.94 40.44
N GLU A 2 27.24 -20.80 41.01
CA GLU A 2 26.14 -19.95 40.52
C GLU A 2 26.45 -19.18 39.22
N GLU A 3 27.64 -18.61 39.09
CA GLU A 3 28.06 -17.87 37.86
C GLU A 3 27.99 -18.71 36.58
N ASN A 4 28.28 -20.01 36.66
CA ASN A 4 28.27 -20.91 35.51
C ASN A 4 26.83 -21.24 35.06
N LYS A 5 25.83 -21.12 35.96
CA LYS A 5 24.41 -21.28 35.63
C LYS A 5 23.84 -20.02 34.97
N THR A 6 24.24 -18.84 35.43
CA THR A 6 23.87 -17.56 34.80
C THR A 6 24.48 -17.41 33.42
N PHE A 7 25.74 -17.81 33.23
CA PHE A 7 26.41 -17.75 31.92
C PHE A 7 25.80 -18.72 30.89
N LYS A 8 25.44 -19.95 31.30
CA LYS A 8 24.69 -20.89 30.44
C LYS A 8 23.27 -20.43 30.12
N SER A 9 22.61 -19.75 31.06
CA SER A 9 21.29 -19.12 30.86
C SER A 9 21.36 -17.96 29.87
N TYR A 10 22.45 -17.19 29.90
CA TYR A 10 22.65 -16.08 28.97
C TYR A 10 22.90 -16.57 27.55
N PHE A 11 23.80 -17.55 27.37
CA PHE A 11 24.07 -18.16 26.06
C PHE A 11 22.88 -18.95 25.50
N SER A 12 22.03 -19.54 26.35
CA SER A 12 20.80 -20.20 25.90
C SER A 12 19.76 -19.18 25.43
N ARG A 13 19.60 -18.06 26.15
CA ARG A 13 18.74 -16.93 25.75
C ARG A 13 19.22 -16.26 24.46
N GLU A 14 20.53 -16.11 24.27
CA GLU A 14 21.10 -15.53 23.05
C GLU A 14 20.94 -16.46 21.84
N LYS A 15 21.22 -17.77 21.99
CA LYS A 15 20.89 -18.78 20.96
C LYS A 15 19.39 -18.86 20.65
N GLN A 16 18.55 -18.58 21.64
CA GLN A 16 17.09 -18.58 21.50
C GLN A 16 16.62 -17.32 20.77
N ALA A 17 17.15 -16.14 21.12
CA ALA A 17 16.92 -14.89 20.40
C ALA A 17 17.35 -14.98 18.94
N ILE A 18 18.55 -15.51 18.66
CA ILE A 18 19.08 -15.74 17.30
C ILE A 18 18.19 -16.70 16.51
N LYS A 19 17.63 -17.74 17.15
CA LYS A 19 16.66 -18.64 16.50
C LYS A 19 15.31 -17.97 16.23
N THR A 20 14.84 -17.08 17.11
CA THR A 20 13.59 -16.34 16.92
C THR A 20 13.72 -15.28 15.83
N THR A 21 14.83 -14.52 15.78
CA THR A 21 15.12 -13.60 14.66
C THR A 21 15.36 -14.35 13.36
N ALA A 22 15.99 -15.52 13.37
CA ALA A 22 16.12 -16.34 12.17
C ALA A 22 14.75 -16.82 11.64
N ILE A 23 13.82 -17.21 12.52
CA ILE A 23 12.47 -17.65 12.10
C ILE A 23 11.63 -16.48 11.59
N VAL A 24 11.65 -15.34 12.28
CA VAL A 24 10.99 -14.12 11.81
C VAL A 24 11.58 -13.65 10.49
N SER A 25 12.91 -13.67 10.36
CA SER A 25 13.60 -13.35 9.11
C SER A 25 13.25 -14.32 7.97
N ILE A 26 13.15 -15.64 8.23
CA ILE A 26 12.75 -16.63 7.21
C ILE A 26 11.28 -16.43 6.78
N VAL A 27 10.38 -16.14 7.71
CA VAL A 27 8.96 -15.87 7.39
C VAL A 27 8.84 -14.56 6.61
N LEU A 28 9.52 -13.51 7.06
CA LEU A 28 9.52 -12.21 6.41
C LEU A 28 10.18 -12.27 5.03
N THR A 29 11.30 -12.98 4.88
CA THR A 29 11.97 -13.20 3.60
C THR A 29 11.15 -14.08 2.66
N SER A 30 10.38 -15.04 3.16
CA SER A 30 9.47 -15.84 2.31
C SER A 30 8.28 -15.02 1.81
N ILE A 31 7.73 -14.15 2.67
CA ILE A 31 6.65 -13.21 2.30
C ILE A 31 7.17 -12.14 1.32
N LEU A 32 8.35 -11.58 1.59
CA LEU A 32 9.02 -10.61 0.72
C LEU A 32 9.47 -11.24 -0.60
N LEU A 33 9.94 -12.48 -0.61
CA LEU A 33 10.28 -13.24 -1.82
C LEU A 33 9.03 -13.54 -2.64
N GLY A 34 7.90 -13.87 -1.99
CA GLY A 34 6.59 -13.98 -2.63
C GLY A 34 6.14 -12.66 -3.26
N TYR A 35 6.25 -11.55 -2.52
CA TYR A 35 5.94 -10.21 -3.03
C TYR A 35 6.87 -9.77 -4.17
N PHE A 36 8.15 -10.13 -4.09
CA PHE A 36 9.20 -9.85 -5.08
C PHE A 36 9.00 -10.64 -6.37
N LEU A 37 8.77 -11.97 -6.27
CA LEU A 37 8.46 -12.84 -7.40
C LEU A 37 7.20 -12.35 -8.13
N MET A 38 6.24 -11.80 -7.38
CA MET A 38 4.95 -11.38 -7.88
C MET A 38 4.95 -9.97 -8.49
N THR A 39 5.66 -9.03 -7.87
CA THR A 39 5.71 -7.62 -8.32
C THR A 39 6.75 -7.41 -9.41
N PHE A 40 7.79 -8.26 -9.48
CA PHE A 40 8.91 -8.05 -10.38
C PHE A 40 9.17 -9.20 -11.35
N ILE A 41 8.99 -10.47 -10.97
CA ILE A 41 9.27 -11.63 -11.85
C ILE A 41 8.06 -12.03 -12.71
N LEU A 42 6.84 -11.96 -12.18
CA LEU A 42 5.62 -12.22 -12.96
C LEU A 42 5.44 -11.25 -14.15
N PRO A 43 5.69 -9.94 -13.99
CA PRO A 43 5.76 -9.03 -15.15
C PRO A 43 6.92 -9.35 -16.10
N PHE A 44 8.03 -9.91 -15.58
CA PHE A 44 9.24 -10.26 -16.33
C PHE A 44 9.04 -11.48 -17.25
N PHE A 45 8.21 -12.45 -16.85
CA PHE A 45 7.93 -13.67 -17.62
C PHE A 45 6.78 -13.55 -18.63
N GLY A 46 6.35 -12.33 -18.94
CA GLY A 46 5.47 -12.10 -20.09
C GLY A 46 4.00 -12.30 -19.76
N VAL A 47 3.48 -11.47 -18.85
CA VAL A 47 2.03 -11.23 -18.78
C VAL A 47 1.52 -10.77 -20.15
N MET A 48 2.28 -9.99 -20.93
CA MET A 48 1.89 -9.62 -22.30
C MET A 48 1.91 -10.76 -23.33
N THR A 49 2.87 -11.70 -23.27
CA THR A 49 2.97 -12.80 -24.25
C THR A 49 2.03 -13.98 -23.93
N LEU A 50 1.60 -14.12 -22.67
CA LEU A 50 0.53 -15.04 -22.27
C LEU A 50 -0.88 -14.44 -22.47
N ILE A 51 -1.03 -13.11 -22.39
CA ILE A 51 -2.28 -12.39 -22.71
C ILE A 51 -2.73 -12.64 -24.15
N GLU A 52 -1.80 -12.80 -25.09
CA GLU A 52 -2.12 -13.06 -26.51
C GLU A 52 -2.52 -14.53 -26.80
N LYS A 53 -2.15 -15.50 -25.93
CA LYS A 53 -2.36 -16.94 -26.18
C LYS A 53 -3.42 -17.61 -25.29
N ALA A 54 -3.92 -16.96 -24.24
CA ALA A 54 -4.87 -17.55 -23.29
C ALA A 54 -6.36 -17.34 -23.68
N SER A 55 -6.73 -17.56 -24.94
CA SER A 55 -8.10 -17.36 -25.45
C SER A 55 -9.08 -18.51 -25.19
N TYR A 56 -8.66 -19.66 -24.65
CA TYR A 56 -9.52 -20.87 -24.60
C TYR A 56 -9.88 -21.41 -23.21
N PHE A 57 -9.13 -21.11 -22.14
CA PHE A 57 -9.49 -21.56 -20.78
C PHE A 57 -9.48 -20.38 -19.83
N GLY A 58 -10.70 -19.91 -19.52
CA GLY A 58 -11.03 -18.69 -18.82
C GLY A 58 -10.08 -18.24 -17.71
N TYR A 59 -9.73 -16.96 -17.79
CA TYR A 59 -9.10 -16.12 -16.77
C TYR A 59 -9.61 -16.24 -15.31
N PRO A 60 -10.87 -16.65 -15.01
CA PRO A 60 -11.30 -16.93 -13.63
C PRO A 60 -10.49 -18.03 -12.94
N ILE A 61 -10.00 -19.02 -13.70
CA ILE A 61 -9.21 -20.14 -13.16
C ILE A 61 -7.87 -19.64 -12.64
N TYR A 62 -7.25 -18.65 -13.29
CA TYR A 62 -5.99 -18.06 -12.84
C TYR A 62 -6.16 -17.21 -11.58
N ALA A 63 -7.27 -16.48 -11.43
CA ALA A 63 -7.59 -15.74 -10.20
C ALA A 63 -7.92 -16.68 -9.02
N LEU A 64 -8.58 -17.81 -9.30
CA LEU A 64 -8.81 -18.86 -8.32
C LEU A 64 -7.50 -19.55 -7.92
N LEU A 65 -6.65 -19.92 -8.88
CA LEU A 65 -5.31 -20.47 -8.63
C LEU A 65 -4.42 -19.48 -7.86
N PHE A 66 -4.52 -18.18 -8.16
CA PHE A 66 -3.86 -17.08 -7.43
C PHE A 66 -4.29 -17.01 -5.97
N SER A 67 -5.60 -17.08 -5.70
CA SER A 67 -6.12 -17.11 -4.32
C SER A 67 -5.78 -18.42 -3.59
N ALA A 68 -5.76 -19.54 -4.31
CA ALA A 68 -5.42 -20.85 -3.78
C ALA A 68 -3.92 -20.95 -3.42
N PHE A 69 -3.02 -20.43 -4.24
CA PHE A 69 -1.57 -20.41 -3.95
C PHE A 69 -1.27 -19.54 -2.71
N TRP A 70 -1.95 -18.40 -2.56
CA TRP A 70 -1.81 -17.52 -1.40
C TRP A 70 -2.31 -18.21 -0.11
N LEU A 71 -3.46 -18.89 -0.18
CA LEU A 71 -4.02 -19.69 0.93
C LEU A 71 -3.17 -20.92 1.26
N ILE A 72 -2.57 -21.59 0.28
CA ILE A 72 -1.65 -22.72 0.49
C ILE A 72 -0.37 -22.24 1.18
N GLY A 73 0.18 -21.09 0.79
CA GLY A 73 1.33 -20.48 1.47
C GLY A 73 1.02 -20.16 2.93
N LEU A 74 -0.14 -19.55 3.20
CA LEU A 74 -0.63 -19.24 4.53
C LEU A 74 -0.88 -20.51 5.37
N PHE A 75 -1.45 -21.54 4.76
CA PHE A 75 -1.69 -22.85 5.38
C PHE A 75 -0.39 -23.59 5.71
N ILE A 76 0.61 -23.60 4.82
CA ILE A 76 1.92 -24.20 5.07
C ILE A 76 2.65 -23.47 6.21
N SER A 77 2.62 -22.13 6.22
CA SER A 77 3.17 -21.32 7.32
C SER A 77 2.48 -21.65 8.65
N PHE A 78 1.15 -21.78 8.65
CA PHE A 78 0.37 -22.14 9.83
C PHE A 78 0.66 -23.58 10.32
N ASN A 79 0.81 -24.53 9.40
CA ASN A 79 1.04 -25.94 9.72
C ASN A 79 2.49 -26.19 10.20
N LEU A 80 3.46 -25.45 9.67
CA LEU A 80 4.85 -25.42 10.17
C LEU A 80 4.95 -24.84 11.60
N LEU A 81 4.12 -23.83 11.90
CA LEU A 81 3.98 -23.27 13.25
C LEU A 81 3.28 -24.24 14.22
N SER A 82 2.32 -25.03 13.73
CA SER A 82 1.53 -25.98 14.53
C SER A 82 2.28 -27.29 14.87
N LYS A 83 3.15 -27.79 13.98
CA LYS A 83 3.77 -29.12 14.12
C LYS A 83 4.98 -29.22 15.05
N ARG A 84 5.54 -28.12 15.56
CA ARG A 84 6.63 -28.20 16.55
C ARG A 84 6.03 -28.21 17.96
N LYS A 85 6.16 -29.33 18.68
CA LYS A 85 5.83 -29.46 20.12
C LYS A 85 6.61 -28.40 20.90
N LEU A 86 5.95 -27.28 21.15
CA LEU A 86 6.46 -26.13 21.88
C LEU A 86 5.83 -26.14 23.28
N ASN A 87 6.30 -27.03 24.17
CA ASN A 87 5.72 -27.20 25.51
C ASN A 87 6.02 -26.06 26.50
N ASP A 88 6.90 -25.10 26.17
CA ASP A 88 7.23 -23.97 27.06
C ASP A 88 6.87 -22.59 26.48
N TYR A 89 6.18 -22.52 25.34
CA TYR A 89 5.98 -21.27 24.60
C TYR A 89 4.61 -20.62 24.82
N GLN A 90 3.74 -21.22 25.63
CA GLN A 90 2.43 -20.64 25.96
C GLN A 90 2.52 -19.43 26.91
N LEU A 91 3.66 -19.19 27.57
CA LEU A 91 3.81 -18.11 28.56
C LEU A 91 4.54 -16.85 28.04
N LEU A 92 5.20 -16.90 26.89
CA LEU A 92 5.99 -15.76 26.35
C LEU A 92 5.48 -15.21 25.02
N MET A 93 4.56 -15.91 24.35
CA MET A 93 3.95 -15.47 23.09
C MET A 93 2.45 -15.34 23.30
N GLU A 94 2.05 -14.24 23.91
CA GLU A 94 0.64 -13.86 23.99
C GLU A 94 0.04 -13.88 22.57
N LYS A 95 -1.00 -14.70 22.37
CA LYS A 95 -1.71 -14.93 21.11
C LYS A 95 -2.15 -13.64 20.36
N LYS A 96 -2.08 -12.46 21.00
CA LYS A 96 -2.47 -11.15 20.46
C LYS A 96 -1.52 -10.62 19.37
N ASN A 97 -0.19 -10.78 19.50
CA ASN A 97 0.74 -10.10 18.57
C ASN A 97 0.84 -10.76 17.19
N ILE A 98 0.84 -12.10 17.11
CA ILE A 98 0.88 -12.81 15.82
C ILE A 98 -0.44 -12.61 15.05
N MET A 99 -1.56 -12.59 15.76
CA MET A 99 -2.87 -12.36 15.17
C MET A 99 -3.00 -10.91 14.66
N SER A 100 -2.44 -9.93 15.39
CA SER A 100 -2.37 -8.54 14.92
C SER A 100 -1.52 -8.40 13.65
N LEU A 101 -0.37 -9.07 13.58
CA LEU A 101 0.51 -9.04 12.41
C LEU A 101 -0.11 -9.73 11.19
N ALA A 102 -0.82 -10.84 11.42
CA ALA A 102 -1.58 -11.55 10.39
C ALA A 102 -2.74 -10.68 9.88
N ILE A 103 -3.49 -10.03 10.76
CA ILE A 103 -4.59 -9.12 10.40
C ILE A 103 -4.06 -7.91 9.59
N VAL A 104 -2.94 -7.31 10.01
CA VAL A 104 -2.31 -6.17 9.33
C VAL A 104 -1.76 -6.52 7.94
N LEU A 105 -1.35 -7.78 7.71
CA LEU A 105 -0.82 -8.24 6.43
C LEU A 105 -1.87 -8.88 5.50
N ILE A 106 -2.90 -9.52 6.07
CA ILE A 106 -3.97 -10.21 5.34
C ILE A 106 -5.03 -9.25 4.81
N ILE A 107 -5.33 -8.18 5.56
CA ILE A 107 -6.35 -7.22 5.14
C ILE A 107 -5.94 -6.46 3.87
N PRO A 108 -4.71 -5.92 3.73
CA PRO A 108 -4.29 -5.22 2.52
C PRO A 108 -4.21 -6.14 1.29
N SER A 109 -3.77 -7.39 1.46
CA SER A 109 -3.65 -8.34 0.34
C SER A 109 -5.02 -8.80 -0.18
N LEU A 110 -5.98 -9.03 0.71
CA LEU A 110 -7.35 -9.32 0.33
C LEU A 110 -8.04 -8.09 -0.29
N PHE A 111 -7.72 -6.89 0.19
CA PHE A 111 -8.22 -5.63 -0.38
C PHE A 111 -7.71 -5.40 -1.81
N ILE A 112 -6.44 -5.68 -2.07
CA ILE A 112 -5.84 -5.61 -3.42
C ILE A 112 -6.47 -6.66 -4.35
N SER A 113 -6.70 -7.88 -3.86
CA SER A 113 -7.37 -8.95 -4.62
C SER A 113 -8.83 -8.60 -4.96
N LEU A 114 -9.54 -7.97 -4.03
CA LEU A 114 -10.92 -7.51 -4.21
C LEU A 114 -11.03 -6.38 -5.25
N ILE A 115 -10.14 -5.39 -5.18
CA ILE A 115 -10.05 -4.31 -6.19
C ILE A 115 -9.75 -4.90 -7.57
N PHE A 116 -8.88 -5.90 -7.66
CA PHE A 116 -8.54 -6.56 -8.92
C PHE A 116 -9.73 -7.32 -9.51
N LEU A 117 -10.48 -8.05 -8.68
CA LEU A 117 -11.70 -8.77 -9.10
C LEU A 117 -12.83 -7.84 -9.54
N ILE A 118 -13.07 -6.76 -8.79
CA ILE A 118 -14.12 -5.77 -9.10
C ILE A 118 -13.78 -5.03 -10.40
N TYR A 119 -12.53 -4.56 -10.54
CA TYR A 119 -12.06 -3.90 -11.75
C TYR A 119 -12.18 -4.80 -12.99
N PHE A 120 -11.85 -6.09 -12.87
CA PHE A 120 -11.86 -7.02 -13.99
C PHE A 120 -13.28 -7.45 -14.42
N GLN A 121 -14.21 -7.62 -13.47
CA GLN A 121 -15.62 -7.91 -13.75
C GLN A 121 -16.33 -6.74 -14.47
N ILE A 122 -16.04 -5.50 -14.07
CA ILE A 122 -16.62 -4.30 -14.69
C ILE A 122 -16.08 -4.08 -16.11
N LYS A 123 -14.80 -4.36 -16.36
CA LYS A 123 -14.16 -4.12 -17.66
C LYS A 123 -14.46 -5.20 -18.70
N ILE A 124 -14.68 -6.46 -18.32
CA ILE A 124 -14.96 -7.56 -19.26
C ILE A 124 -16.37 -7.53 -19.83
N LYS A 125 -17.36 -7.09 -19.05
CA LYS A 125 -18.77 -7.14 -19.48
C LYS A 125 -19.16 -6.00 -20.44
N ARG A 126 -18.39 -4.91 -20.48
CA ARG A 126 -18.77 -3.67 -21.18
C ARG A 126 -18.18 -3.51 -22.59
N THR A 127 -17.08 -4.18 -22.92
CA THR A 127 -16.39 -4.02 -24.21
C THR A 127 -16.69 -5.14 -25.21
N LYS A 128 -16.66 -6.42 -24.81
CA LYS A 128 -16.74 -7.52 -25.79
C LYS A 128 -18.15 -7.89 -26.26
N GLU A 129 -19.18 -7.73 -25.43
CA GLU A 129 -20.55 -8.09 -25.83
C GLU A 129 -21.22 -7.00 -26.67
N PHE A 130 -20.88 -5.72 -26.44
CA PHE A 130 -21.45 -4.60 -27.19
C PHE A 130 -20.86 -4.53 -28.61
N GLU A 131 -19.54 -4.63 -28.79
CA GLU A 131 -18.91 -4.62 -30.12
C GLU A 131 -19.40 -5.78 -31.00
N VAL A 132 -19.42 -7.01 -30.45
CA VAL A 132 -19.87 -8.20 -31.19
C VAL A 132 -21.37 -8.15 -31.52
N PHE A 133 -22.20 -7.58 -30.63
CA PHE A 133 -23.62 -7.39 -30.89
C PHE A 133 -23.86 -6.29 -31.94
N TRP A 134 -23.12 -5.18 -31.87
CA TRP A 134 -23.25 -4.05 -32.79
C TRP A 134 -22.81 -4.42 -34.21
N GLU A 135 -21.65 -5.06 -34.37
CA GLU A 135 -21.17 -5.50 -35.69
C GLU A 135 -22.13 -6.49 -36.36
N LYS A 136 -22.80 -7.34 -35.56
CA LYS A 136 -23.67 -8.39 -36.09
C LYS A 136 -25.06 -7.91 -36.47
N ASN A 137 -25.54 -6.80 -35.89
CA ASN A 137 -26.95 -6.39 -36.02
C ASN A 137 -27.14 -4.96 -36.58
N LYS A 138 -26.06 -4.19 -36.80
CA LYS A 138 -26.10 -2.81 -37.32
C LYS A 138 -26.99 -2.63 -38.56
N ASP A 139 -26.97 -3.58 -39.49
CA ASP A 139 -27.65 -3.44 -40.79
C ASP A 139 -29.09 -4.00 -40.79
N ASN A 140 -29.55 -4.64 -39.71
CA ASN A 140 -30.83 -5.38 -39.65
C ASN A 140 -31.77 -4.94 -38.50
N LEU A 141 -31.51 -3.79 -37.86
CA LEU A 141 -32.35 -3.31 -36.76
C LEU A 141 -33.55 -2.49 -37.32
N PRO A 142 -34.81 -2.89 -37.05
CA PRO A 142 -35.98 -2.10 -37.43
C PRO A 142 -36.00 -0.77 -36.68
N GLU A 143 -36.30 0.34 -37.38
CA GLU A 143 -36.32 1.71 -36.83
C GLU A 143 -37.21 1.87 -35.58
N SER A 144 -38.16 0.97 -35.35
CA SER A 144 -39.07 0.98 -34.19
C SER A 144 -38.45 0.50 -32.86
N ASP A 145 -37.29 -0.18 -32.90
CA ASP A 145 -36.59 -0.71 -31.72
C ASP A 145 -35.41 0.19 -31.27
N LEU A 146 -35.41 1.44 -31.70
CA LEU A 146 -34.50 2.47 -31.17
C LEU A 146 -34.96 2.90 -29.78
N TRP A 147 -34.57 2.13 -28.76
CA TRP A 147 -34.72 2.54 -27.36
C TRP A 147 -33.99 3.87 -27.14
N LEU A 148 -34.72 4.95 -26.83
CA LEU A 148 -34.19 6.28 -26.50
C LEU A 148 -33.31 6.32 -25.23
N SER A 149 -33.19 5.19 -24.54
CA SER A 149 -32.28 4.94 -23.43
C SER A 149 -31.29 3.88 -23.90
N ASP A 150 -30.00 4.24 -23.97
CA ASP A 150 -28.88 3.42 -24.48
C ASP A 150 -28.70 2.03 -23.83
N ASN A 151 -29.50 1.65 -22.84
CA ASN A 151 -29.40 0.38 -22.14
C ASN A 151 -30.68 -0.46 -22.29
N MET A 152 -30.54 -1.65 -22.92
CA MET A 152 -31.59 -2.68 -22.94
C MET A 152 -32.01 -3.09 -21.51
N PRO A 153 -33.28 -3.47 -21.28
CA PRO A 153 -33.72 -3.99 -19.98
C PRO A 153 -32.88 -5.22 -19.58
N MET A 154 -32.39 -5.22 -18.35
CA MET A 154 -31.47 -6.25 -17.85
C MET A 154 -32.14 -7.63 -17.89
N LYS A 155 -31.45 -8.62 -18.47
CA LYS A 155 -31.91 -10.02 -18.45
C LYS A 155 -31.90 -10.55 -17.01
N ALA A 156 -32.80 -11.48 -16.67
CA ALA A 156 -32.89 -12.06 -15.32
C ALA A 156 -31.54 -12.57 -14.76
N GLY A 157 -30.68 -13.17 -15.60
CA GLY A 157 -29.34 -13.59 -15.22
C GLY A 157 -28.37 -12.43 -14.94
N GLN A 158 -28.53 -11.28 -15.60
CA GLN A 158 -27.75 -10.07 -15.33
C GLN A 158 -28.18 -9.42 -14.01
N THR A 159 -29.48 -9.42 -13.71
CA THR A 159 -30.02 -8.96 -12.43
C THR A 159 -29.55 -9.83 -11.26
N ALA A 160 -29.54 -11.16 -11.42
CA ALA A 160 -28.99 -12.08 -10.42
C ALA A 160 -27.48 -11.88 -10.21
N SER A 161 -26.71 -11.72 -11.29
CA SER A 161 -25.27 -11.41 -11.22
C SER A 161 -25.01 -10.09 -10.50
N LEU A 162 -25.80 -9.04 -10.75
CA LEU A 162 -25.68 -7.76 -10.09
C LEU A 162 -26.00 -7.87 -8.60
N ALA A 163 -27.07 -8.59 -8.23
CA ALA A 163 -27.45 -8.83 -6.85
C ALA A 163 -26.35 -9.58 -6.07
N ILE A 164 -25.76 -10.61 -6.68
CA ILE A 164 -24.62 -11.35 -6.11
C ILE A 164 -23.43 -10.42 -5.91
N SER A 165 -23.09 -9.57 -6.90
CA SER A 165 -22.02 -8.60 -6.77
C SER A 165 -22.25 -7.63 -5.60
N TYR A 166 -23.45 -7.06 -5.46
CA TYR A 166 -23.77 -6.18 -4.34
C TYR A 166 -23.70 -6.91 -2.99
N PHE A 167 -24.25 -8.13 -2.91
CA PHE A 167 -24.17 -8.93 -1.70
C PHE A 167 -22.72 -9.18 -1.27
N VAL A 168 -21.86 -9.57 -2.21
CA VAL A 168 -20.43 -9.79 -1.96
C VAL A 168 -19.76 -8.50 -1.48
N ILE A 169 -20.04 -7.35 -2.11
CA ILE A 169 -19.46 -6.04 -1.73
C ILE A 169 -19.92 -5.61 -0.33
N ILE A 170 -21.20 -5.75 0.00
CA ILE A 170 -21.75 -5.39 1.32
C ILE A 170 -21.13 -6.28 2.39
N LEU A 171 -21.11 -7.60 2.17
CA LEU A 171 -20.52 -8.55 3.10
C LEU A 171 -19.02 -8.27 3.31
N TRP A 172 -18.28 -7.99 2.23
CA TRP A 172 -16.89 -7.57 2.31
C TRP A 172 -16.70 -6.26 3.10
N SER A 173 -17.57 -5.27 2.88
CA SER A 173 -17.52 -3.99 3.59
C SER A 173 -17.74 -4.18 5.09
N LEU A 174 -18.68 -5.05 5.48
CA LEU A 174 -18.91 -5.38 6.90
C LEU A 174 -17.69 -6.03 7.57
N ILE A 175 -16.99 -6.93 6.88
CA ILE A 175 -15.76 -7.55 7.38
C ILE A 175 -14.67 -6.50 7.61
N ILE A 176 -14.51 -5.53 6.71
CA ILE A 176 -13.52 -4.45 6.83
C ILE A 176 -13.89 -3.45 7.94
N LEU A 177 -15.17 -3.13 8.08
CA LEU A 177 -15.66 -2.18 9.09
C LEU A 177 -15.63 -2.76 10.51
N TRP A 178 -15.65 -4.09 10.67
CA TRP A 178 -15.62 -4.72 11.98
C TRP A 178 -14.43 -4.32 12.87
N PRO A 179 -13.15 -4.40 12.45
CA PRO A 179 -12.03 -3.95 13.26
C PRO A 179 -12.06 -2.43 13.53
N LEU A 180 -12.54 -1.62 12.59
CA LEU A 180 -12.71 -0.18 12.79
C LEU A 180 -13.75 0.11 13.88
N TYR A 181 -14.86 -0.64 13.88
CA TYR A 181 -15.86 -0.56 14.92
C TYR A 181 -15.28 -0.92 16.30
N GLN A 182 -14.40 -1.93 16.40
CA GLN A 182 -13.74 -2.26 17.65
C GLN A 182 -12.86 -1.11 18.16
N ILE A 183 -12.09 -0.46 17.27
CA ILE A 183 -11.25 0.70 17.62
C ILE A 183 -12.12 1.89 18.07
N LEU A 184 -13.25 2.13 17.40
CA LEU A 184 -14.19 3.17 17.82
C LEU A 184 -14.80 2.85 19.18
N LYS A 185 -15.23 1.61 19.40
CA LYS A 185 -15.79 1.16 20.68
C LYS A 185 -14.78 1.34 21.81
N THR A 186 -13.51 0.96 21.62
CA THR A 186 -12.48 1.10 22.65
C THR A 186 -12.14 2.57 22.91
N THR A 187 -12.09 3.39 21.86
CA THR A 187 -11.75 4.81 21.95
C THR A 187 -12.80 5.63 22.69
N PHE A 188 -14.09 5.35 22.44
CA PHE A 188 -15.17 6.13 23.05
C PHE A 188 -15.68 5.54 24.36
N ASN A 189 -15.15 4.40 24.83
CA ASN A 189 -15.59 3.79 26.09
C ASN A 189 -14.84 4.36 27.30
N GLY A 190 -15.49 5.28 28.02
CA GLY A 190 -14.98 5.92 29.23
C GLY A 190 -14.85 5.00 30.46
N GLU A 191 -15.47 3.82 30.43
CA GLU A 191 -15.32 2.80 31.49
C GLU A 191 -13.97 2.07 31.40
N LEU A 192 -13.34 2.07 30.22
CA LEU A 192 -12.00 1.54 30.06
C LEU A 192 -11.00 2.49 30.74
N THR A 193 -10.04 1.90 31.45
CA THR A 193 -8.90 2.64 32.00
C THR A 193 -7.84 2.79 30.92
N ASP A 194 -6.70 2.11 31.05
CA ASP A 194 -5.57 2.22 30.13
C ASP A 194 -5.46 0.97 29.24
N THR A 195 -5.94 -0.19 29.72
CA THR A 195 -5.84 -1.48 29.03
C THR A 195 -7.15 -1.98 28.45
N LEU A 196 -7.04 -2.82 27.42
CA LEU A 196 -8.18 -3.53 26.81
C LEU A 196 -8.66 -4.66 27.73
N THR A 197 -9.41 -4.31 28.76
CA THR A 197 -10.16 -5.27 29.58
C THR A 197 -11.52 -5.55 28.95
N SER A 198 -11.98 -6.80 29.04
CA SER A 198 -13.32 -7.20 28.59
C SER A 198 -14.37 -6.59 29.52
N SER A 199 -14.77 -5.35 29.25
CA SER A 199 -15.92 -4.73 29.89
C SER A 199 -17.11 -4.73 28.94
N ASP A 200 -18.20 -5.35 29.36
CA ASP A 200 -19.48 -5.33 28.63
C ASP A 200 -20.21 -3.98 28.80
N LYS A 201 -19.76 -3.13 29.72
CA LYS A 201 -20.31 -1.80 29.96
C LYS A 201 -19.66 -0.78 29.02
N PHE A 202 -20.51 -0.03 28.32
CA PHE A 202 -20.11 1.04 27.42
C PHE A 202 -20.63 2.38 27.95
N SER A 203 -19.73 3.33 28.19
CA SER A 203 -20.07 4.71 28.53
C SER A 203 -19.39 5.63 27.53
N PHE A 204 -20.16 6.43 26.79
CA PHE A 204 -19.60 7.32 25.77
C PHE A 204 -18.81 8.46 26.42
N SER A 205 -17.53 8.60 26.06
CA SER A 205 -16.65 9.63 26.62
C SER A 205 -15.50 10.02 25.68
N PHE A 206 -15.04 11.27 25.79
CA PHE A 206 -13.83 11.77 25.12
C PHE A 206 -12.59 11.76 26.04
N LYS A 207 -12.66 11.10 27.19
CA LYS A 207 -11.59 11.03 28.19
C LYS A 207 -10.25 10.60 27.58
N HIS A 208 -10.25 9.58 26.73
CA HIS A 208 -9.04 9.04 26.11
C HIS A 208 -8.36 10.02 25.15
N PHE A 209 -9.13 10.82 24.42
CA PHE A 209 -8.59 11.91 23.61
C PHE A 209 -7.95 13.00 24.48
N SER A 210 -8.66 13.47 25.52
CA SER A 210 -8.07 14.48 26.42
C SER A 210 -6.83 13.96 27.14
N GLY A 211 -6.81 12.67 27.52
CA GLY A 211 -5.65 12.02 28.13
C GLY A 211 -4.48 11.93 27.17
N LEU A 212 -4.73 11.52 25.93
CA LEU A 212 -3.73 11.46 24.87
C LEU A 212 -3.02 12.82 24.68
N PHE A 213 -3.77 13.91 24.50
CA PHE A 213 -3.16 15.23 24.24
C PHE A 213 -2.49 15.86 25.46
N LYS A 214 -2.92 15.54 26.69
CA LYS A 214 -2.35 16.11 27.92
C LYS A 214 -1.18 15.31 28.49
N ASN A 215 -1.23 13.98 28.38
CA ASN A 215 -0.30 13.08 29.06
C ASN A 215 0.77 12.52 28.12
N THR A 216 0.75 12.87 26.84
CA THR A 216 1.69 12.36 25.82
C THR A 216 2.12 13.47 24.87
N LYS A 217 3.22 13.25 24.13
CA LYS A 217 3.73 14.16 23.10
C LYS A 217 3.07 13.94 21.73
N TYR A 218 1.81 13.49 21.73
CA TYR A 218 1.09 13.09 20.51
C TYR A 218 1.05 14.17 19.44
N LEU A 219 0.89 15.44 19.84
CA LEU A 219 0.85 16.56 18.91
C LEU A 219 2.20 16.74 18.20
N ASP A 220 3.31 16.62 18.92
CA ASP A 220 4.66 16.70 18.34
C ASP A 220 4.89 15.55 17.37
N TRP A 221 4.49 14.32 17.75
CA TRP A 221 4.60 13.15 16.87
C TRP A 221 3.79 13.30 15.58
N LEU A 222 2.59 13.88 15.68
CA LEU A 222 1.73 14.16 14.54
C LEU A 222 2.36 15.22 13.62
N LEU A 223 2.90 16.30 14.19
CA LEU A 223 3.57 17.36 13.42
C LEU A 223 4.84 16.84 12.74
N ASN A 224 5.65 16.04 13.43
CA ASN A 224 6.84 15.41 12.86
C ASN A 224 6.47 14.49 11.68
N THR A 225 5.45 13.65 11.84
CA THR A 225 4.98 12.79 10.75
C THR A 225 4.41 13.59 9.59
N LEU A 226 3.62 14.64 9.84
CA LEU A 226 3.10 15.51 8.78
C LEU A 226 4.22 16.22 8.02
N TYR A 227 5.23 16.72 8.73
CA TYR A 227 6.41 17.33 8.13
C TYR A 227 7.16 16.34 7.22
N VAL A 228 7.44 15.13 7.72
CA VAL A 228 8.10 14.07 6.94
C VAL A 228 7.24 13.64 5.74
N ALA A 229 5.94 13.44 5.93
CA ALA A 229 5.00 13.01 4.90
C ALA A 229 4.81 14.05 3.80
N ALA A 230 4.66 15.33 4.15
CA ALA A 230 4.45 16.39 3.16
C ALA A 230 5.68 16.57 2.26
N ILE A 231 6.88 16.58 2.83
CA ILE A 231 8.10 16.74 2.03
C ILE A 231 8.38 15.48 1.20
N THR A 232 8.20 14.29 1.79
CA THR A 232 8.32 13.02 1.07
C THR A 232 7.37 12.97 -0.13
N PHE A 233 6.10 13.35 0.08
CA PHE A 233 5.10 13.46 -0.98
C PHE A 233 5.59 14.32 -2.15
N ILE A 234 6.09 15.53 -1.86
CA ILE A 234 6.59 16.46 -2.89
C ILE A 234 7.78 15.85 -3.64
N ILE A 235 8.77 15.32 -2.91
CA ILE A 235 9.97 14.72 -3.50
C ILE A 235 9.60 13.54 -4.41
N VAL A 236 8.73 12.65 -3.93
CA VAL A 236 8.34 11.46 -4.68
C VAL A 236 7.56 11.84 -5.92
N VAL A 237 6.52 12.69 -5.81
CA VAL A 237 5.69 13.09 -6.95
C VAL A 237 6.52 13.83 -8.00
N LEU A 238 7.32 14.82 -7.61
CA LEU A 238 8.14 15.57 -8.56
C LEU A 238 9.26 14.69 -9.13
N GLY A 239 10.04 14.02 -8.27
CA GLY A 239 11.19 13.22 -8.69
C GLY A 239 10.79 12.07 -9.62
N SER A 240 9.74 11.32 -9.26
CA SER A 240 9.28 10.20 -10.09
C SER A 240 8.60 10.66 -11.38
N SER A 241 7.86 11.77 -11.38
CA SER A 241 7.22 12.29 -12.60
C SER A 241 8.25 12.80 -13.62
N PHE A 242 9.26 13.55 -13.18
CA PHE A 242 10.36 14.00 -14.05
C PHE A 242 11.15 12.81 -14.61
N ALA A 243 11.54 11.87 -13.76
CA ALA A 243 12.26 10.69 -14.20
C ALA A 243 11.43 9.85 -15.17
N ALA A 244 10.14 9.63 -14.89
CA ALA A 244 9.22 8.95 -15.80
C ALA A 244 9.10 9.64 -17.16
N PHE A 245 9.02 10.98 -17.18
CA PHE A 245 9.01 11.75 -18.43
C PHE A 245 10.26 11.52 -19.28
N VAL A 246 11.44 11.60 -18.67
CA VAL A 246 12.71 11.35 -19.36
C VAL A 246 12.80 9.90 -19.85
N TYR A 247 12.43 8.92 -19.01
CA TYR A 247 12.42 7.51 -19.39
C TYR A 247 11.32 7.13 -20.38
N SER A 248 10.24 7.90 -20.51
CA SER A 248 9.22 7.64 -21.53
C SER A 248 9.62 8.29 -22.85
N ARG A 249 9.77 9.62 -22.87
CA ARG A 249 9.85 10.42 -24.11
C ARG A 249 11.25 10.65 -24.65
N ASN A 250 12.29 10.62 -23.81
CA ASN A 250 13.64 10.89 -24.27
C ASN A 250 14.34 9.60 -24.74
N ARG A 251 15.15 9.74 -25.79
CA ARG A 251 16.09 8.70 -26.26
C ARG A 251 17.50 9.11 -25.84
N PHE A 252 18.14 8.31 -25.01
CA PHE A 252 19.51 8.53 -24.56
C PHE A 252 20.26 7.20 -24.45
N LYS A 253 21.59 7.24 -24.60
CA LYS A 253 22.45 6.06 -24.51
C LYS A 253 22.36 5.47 -23.10
N GLY A 254 22.15 4.16 -22.98
CA GLY A 254 22.03 3.48 -21.68
C GLY A 254 20.66 3.57 -21.01
N LYS A 255 19.62 4.09 -21.68
CA LYS A 255 18.24 4.19 -21.14
C LYS A 255 17.69 2.88 -20.56
N LYS A 256 17.83 1.77 -21.30
CA LYS A 256 17.35 0.45 -20.86
C LYS A 256 18.15 -0.07 -19.67
N THR A 257 19.47 0.03 -19.73
CA THR A 257 20.38 -0.43 -18.67
C THR A 257 20.18 0.34 -17.37
N SER A 258 20.11 1.67 -17.44
CA SER A 258 19.87 2.54 -16.27
C SER A 258 18.50 2.28 -15.65
N LEU A 259 17.44 2.11 -16.46
CA LEU A 259 16.12 1.77 -15.94
C LEU A 259 16.12 0.42 -15.22
N ILE A 260 16.72 -0.62 -15.84
CA ILE A 260 16.86 -1.94 -15.21
C ILE A 260 17.66 -1.82 -13.91
N LEU A 261 18.77 -1.09 -13.91
CA LEU A 261 19.59 -0.89 -12.71
C LEU A 261 18.79 -0.23 -11.59
N VAL A 262 18.07 0.86 -11.87
CA VAL A 262 17.24 1.56 -10.88
C VAL A 262 16.16 0.63 -10.32
N MET A 263 15.50 -0.17 -11.17
CA MET A 263 14.50 -1.15 -10.72
C MET A 263 15.13 -2.26 -9.87
N THR A 264 16.29 -2.77 -10.26
CA THR A 264 17.02 -3.79 -9.51
C THR A 264 17.56 -3.26 -8.17
N LEU A 265 17.87 -1.97 -8.07
CA LEU A 265 18.21 -1.34 -6.80
C LEU A 265 16.98 -1.16 -5.91
N GLY A 266 15.82 -0.80 -6.49
CA GLY A 266 14.55 -0.73 -5.76
C GLY A 266 14.04 -2.08 -5.26
N LEU A 267 14.58 -3.17 -5.80
CA LEU A 267 14.33 -4.54 -5.39
C LEU A 267 15.04 -4.94 -4.10
N ILE A 268 16.09 -4.22 -3.72
CA ILE A 268 16.82 -4.47 -2.49
C ILE A 268 15.92 -4.04 -1.32
N PRO A 269 15.59 -4.95 -0.38
CA PRO A 269 14.77 -4.59 0.77
C PRO A 269 15.45 -3.48 1.58
N ALA A 270 14.75 -2.37 1.81
CA ALA A 270 15.26 -1.27 2.62
C ALA A 270 15.70 -1.72 4.03
N MET A 271 15.06 -2.78 4.56
CA MET A 271 15.39 -3.38 5.85
C MET A 271 16.74 -4.12 5.88
N ALA A 272 17.33 -4.47 4.72
CA ALA A 272 18.64 -5.13 4.67
C ALA A 272 19.78 -4.17 5.09
N GLY A 273 19.54 -2.85 5.06
CA GLY A 273 20.51 -1.81 5.35
C GLY A 273 20.29 -1.09 6.69
N LEU A 274 19.53 -1.64 7.64
CA LEU A 274 19.18 -0.91 8.88
C LEU A 274 20.39 -0.38 9.65
N ILE A 275 21.43 -1.20 9.85
CA ILE A 275 22.67 -0.78 10.52
C ILE A 275 23.36 0.33 9.72
N THR A 276 23.40 0.19 8.39
CA THR A 276 23.96 1.20 7.49
C THR A 276 23.24 2.53 7.64
N HIS A 277 21.91 2.52 7.74
CA HIS A 277 21.12 3.74 7.94
C HIS A 277 21.43 4.44 9.27
N ILE A 278 21.73 3.72 10.35
CA ILE A 278 22.16 4.33 11.61
C ILE A 278 23.47 5.09 11.42
N VAL A 279 24.50 4.40 10.89
CA VAL A 279 25.83 5.00 10.70
C VAL A 279 25.73 6.20 9.75
N LEU A 280 24.98 6.06 8.67
CA LEU A 280 24.81 7.12 7.69
C LEU A 280 24.03 8.30 8.29
N SER A 281 23.00 8.06 9.10
CA SER A 281 22.30 9.14 9.81
C SER A 281 23.25 9.94 10.70
N GLN A 282 24.16 9.28 11.42
CA GLN A 282 25.16 9.95 12.25
C GLN A 282 26.14 10.78 11.42
N ILE A 283 26.62 10.24 10.29
CA ILE A 283 27.51 10.97 9.37
C ILE A 283 26.80 12.22 8.82
N PHE A 284 25.55 12.10 8.40
CA PHE A 284 24.80 13.24 7.86
C PHE A 284 24.49 14.29 8.92
N THR A 285 24.14 13.87 10.14
CA THR A 285 23.88 14.79 11.25
C THR A 285 25.15 15.50 11.72
N LEU A 286 26.25 14.78 11.93
CA LEU A 286 27.51 15.37 12.42
C LEU A 286 28.28 16.11 11.32
N GLY A 287 28.26 15.61 10.09
CA GLY A 287 29.03 16.15 8.97
C GLY A 287 28.36 17.32 8.25
N PHE A 288 27.03 17.30 8.12
CA PHE A 288 26.26 18.29 7.35
C PHE A 288 25.24 19.07 8.20
N GLY A 289 25.18 18.85 9.51
CA GLY A 289 24.21 19.50 10.40
C GLY A 289 22.75 19.12 10.10
N MET A 290 22.52 18.00 9.42
CA MET A 290 21.19 17.56 9.01
C MET A 290 20.42 16.93 10.18
N SER A 291 19.18 17.38 10.41
CA SER A 291 18.31 16.73 11.41
C SER A 291 17.98 15.28 11.01
N ARG A 292 17.75 14.42 12.00
CA ARG A 292 17.44 13.01 11.75
C ARG A 292 16.11 12.81 11.01
N LEU A 293 15.14 13.68 11.26
CA LEU A 293 13.89 13.77 10.49
C LEU A 293 14.16 14.09 9.01
N MET A 294 15.11 14.98 8.73
CA MET A 294 15.47 15.30 7.35
C MET A 294 16.21 14.15 6.66
N TYR A 295 17.04 13.41 7.39
CA TYR A 295 17.62 12.16 6.88
C TYR A 295 16.53 11.11 6.58
N LEU A 296 15.50 11.00 7.43
CA LEU A 296 14.35 10.11 7.20
C LEU A 296 13.58 10.49 5.93
N ILE A 297 13.36 11.79 5.69
CA ILE A 297 12.78 12.32 4.44
C ILE A 297 13.61 11.90 3.23
N LEU A 298 14.94 11.94 3.30
CA LEU A 298 15.80 11.53 2.18
C LEU A 298 15.64 10.04 1.87
N ILE A 299 15.54 9.18 2.89
CA ILE A 299 15.35 7.74 2.69
C ILE A 299 14.00 7.48 2.01
N TYR A 300 12.92 8.02 2.57
CA TYR A 300 11.58 7.82 2.00
C TYR A 300 11.43 8.45 0.62
N GLY A 301 11.98 9.65 0.43
CA GLY A 301 11.99 10.35 -0.85
C GLY A 301 12.73 9.55 -1.92
N ALA A 302 13.97 9.14 -1.65
CA ALA A 302 14.78 8.39 -2.62
C ALA A 302 14.16 7.01 -2.95
N GLY A 303 13.78 6.25 -1.93
CA GLY A 303 13.13 4.95 -2.12
C GLY A 303 11.79 5.07 -2.84
N GLY A 304 10.98 6.06 -2.46
CA GLY A 304 9.71 6.35 -3.10
C GLY A 304 9.86 6.79 -4.55
N VAL A 305 10.85 7.61 -4.89
CA VAL A 305 11.14 7.98 -6.29
C VAL A 305 11.47 6.73 -7.09
N ILE A 306 12.41 5.90 -6.63
CA ILE A 306 12.84 4.68 -7.32
C ILE A 306 11.65 3.73 -7.57
N GLY A 307 10.83 3.49 -6.54
CA GLY A 307 9.68 2.60 -6.64
C GLY A 307 8.60 3.08 -7.61
N ASN A 308 8.42 4.40 -7.75
CA ASN A 308 7.33 4.98 -8.53
C ASN A 308 7.73 5.39 -9.97
N ILE A 309 9.02 5.44 -10.32
CA ILE A 309 9.48 5.73 -11.69
C ILE A 309 8.82 4.78 -12.70
N PHE A 310 8.87 3.47 -12.43
CA PHE A 310 8.35 2.48 -13.38
C PHE A 310 6.84 2.59 -13.55
N ILE A 311 6.13 2.86 -12.46
CA ILE A 311 4.68 3.01 -12.42
C ILE A 311 4.24 4.21 -13.26
N LEU A 312 4.83 5.39 -13.03
CA LEU A 312 4.51 6.59 -13.80
C LEU A 312 4.99 6.51 -15.25
N LYS A 313 6.14 5.85 -15.50
CA LYS A 313 6.61 5.60 -16.86
C LYS A 313 5.63 4.72 -17.62
N GLY A 314 5.18 3.61 -17.03
CA GLY A 314 4.21 2.70 -17.65
C GLY A 314 2.89 3.40 -17.96
N TYR A 315 2.43 4.28 -17.07
CA TYR A 315 1.26 5.11 -17.32
C TYR A 315 1.49 6.10 -18.47
N LEU A 316 2.61 6.82 -18.45
CA LEU A 316 2.94 7.80 -19.50
C LEU A 316 3.16 7.14 -20.88
N ASP A 317 3.67 5.92 -20.92
CA ASP A 317 3.81 5.12 -22.15
C ASP A 317 2.45 4.71 -22.74
N SER A 318 1.38 4.66 -21.94
CA SER A 318 0.01 4.41 -22.42
C SER A 318 -0.64 5.64 -23.07
N ILE A 319 -0.09 6.84 -22.83
CA ILE A 319 -0.55 8.07 -23.46
C ILE A 319 0.06 8.15 -24.86
N SER A 320 -0.81 8.27 -25.87
CA SER A 320 -0.40 8.33 -27.28
C SER A 320 0.69 9.37 -27.52
N THR A 321 1.72 8.99 -28.29
CA THR A 321 2.81 9.88 -28.68
C THR A 321 2.39 10.91 -29.71
N GLU A 322 1.23 10.76 -30.36
CA GLU A 322 0.70 11.75 -31.31
C GLU A 322 0.44 13.10 -30.64
N ILE A 323 0.08 13.10 -29.35
CA ILE A 323 -0.10 14.33 -28.55
C ILE A 323 1.24 15.09 -28.45
N ASP A 324 2.33 14.37 -28.25
CA ASP A 324 3.68 14.93 -28.20
C ASP A 324 4.08 15.55 -29.55
N ASP A 325 3.73 14.90 -30.66
CA ASP A 325 4.08 15.35 -32.00
C ASP A 325 3.23 16.56 -32.44
N ALA A 326 1.94 16.57 -32.13
CA ALA A 326 1.08 17.74 -32.30
C ALA A 326 1.60 18.95 -31.51
N ALA A 327 1.95 18.75 -30.23
CA ALA A 327 2.52 19.82 -29.42
C ALA A 327 3.86 20.34 -29.95
N LYS A 328 4.69 19.49 -30.55
CA LYS A 328 5.95 19.92 -31.21
C LYS A 328 5.68 20.75 -32.46
N LEU A 329 4.66 20.39 -33.25
CA LEU A 329 4.22 21.19 -34.40
C LEU A 329 3.76 22.59 -33.96
N ASP A 330 3.13 22.70 -32.78
CA ASP A 330 2.75 23.97 -32.15
C ASP A 330 3.94 24.75 -31.52
N GLY A 331 5.19 24.28 -31.72
CA GLY A 331 6.39 24.93 -31.19
C GLY A 331 6.56 24.80 -29.66
N CYS A 332 5.90 23.82 -29.04
CA CYS A 332 5.99 23.60 -27.60
C CYS A 332 7.37 23.05 -27.19
N SER A 333 8.05 23.71 -26.24
CA SER A 333 9.31 23.21 -25.69
C SER A 333 9.08 21.93 -24.87
N LYS A 334 10.12 21.08 -24.70
CA LYS A 334 9.99 19.82 -23.94
C LYS A 334 9.51 20.01 -22.50
N PHE A 335 9.97 21.06 -21.83
CA PHE A 335 9.54 21.36 -20.46
C PHE A 335 8.08 21.83 -20.44
N LYS A 336 7.67 22.65 -21.41
CA LYS A 336 6.28 23.09 -21.57
C LYS A 336 5.35 21.93 -21.92
N LEU A 337 5.79 21.00 -22.77
CA LEU A 337 5.09 19.74 -23.07
C LEU A 337 4.89 18.91 -21.79
N PHE A 338 5.94 18.72 -21.00
CA PHE A 338 5.84 18.00 -19.73
C PHE A 338 4.85 18.68 -18.77
N TYR A 339 5.09 19.95 -18.43
CA TYR A 339 4.35 20.61 -17.36
C TYR A 339 2.91 20.95 -17.75
N ARG A 340 2.66 21.36 -19.00
CA ARG A 340 1.35 21.88 -19.44
C ARG A 340 0.43 20.82 -20.05
N ILE A 341 1.00 19.73 -20.57
CA ILE A 341 0.22 18.70 -21.28
C ILE A 341 0.33 17.37 -20.57
N LEU A 342 1.53 16.80 -20.43
CA LEU A 342 1.70 15.44 -19.91
C LEU A 342 1.41 15.34 -18.41
N LEU A 343 1.85 16.30 -17.61
CA LEU A 343 1.67 16.28 -16.15
C LEU A 343 0.18 16.31 -15.75
N PRO A 344 -0.69 17.16 -16.33
CA PRO A 344 -2.14 17.08 -16.10
C PRO A 344 -2.77 15.78 -16.58
N LEU A 345 -2.33 15.23 -17.72
CA LEU A 345 -2.82 13.95 -18.24
C LEU A 345 -2.43 12.77 -17.33
N MET A 346 -1.27 12.85 -16.67
CA MET A 346 -0.82 11.91 -15.64
C MET A 346 -1.53 12.09 -14.29
N GLY A 347 -2.39 13.10 -14.15
CA GLY A 347 -3.09 13.47 -12.92
C GLY A 347 -3.62 12.29 -12.10
N PRO A 348 -4.38 11.34 -12.68
CA PRO A 348 -4.91 10.18 -11.93
C PRO A 348 -3.80 9.34 -11.28
N MET A 349 -2.70 9.12 -12.02
CA MET A 349 -1.61 8.30 -11.52
C MET A 349 -0.74 9.05 -10.50
N LEU A 350 -0.56 10.36 -10.68
CA LEU A 350 0.13 11.21 -9.72
C LEU A 350 -0.59 11.25 -8.36
N VAL A 351 -1.93 11.21 -8.35
CA VAL A 351 -2.70 11.11 -7.11
C VAL A 351 -2.41 9.80 -6.39
N ILE A 352 -2.42 8.68 -7.11
CA ILE A 352 -2.16 7.34 -6.51
C ILE A 352 -0.75 7.31 -5.89
N VAL A 353 0.26 7.73 -6.66
CA VAL A 353 1.65 7.80 -6.19
C VAL A 353 1.79 8.75 -5.02
N GLY A 354 1.15 9.90 -5.09
CA GLY A 354 1.18 10.93 -4.06
C GLY A 354 0.56 10.45 -2.74
N ILE A 355 -0.64 9.88 -2.78
CA ILE A 355 -1.29 9.36 -1.57
C ILE A 355 -0.44 8.25 -0.93
N GLY A 356 0.15 7.35 -1.74
CA GLY A 356 1.07 6.33 -1.24
C GLY A 356 2.32 6.93 -0.56
N ALA A 357 2.94 7.92 -1.19
CA ALA A 357 4.12 8.60 -0.64
C ALA A 357 3.80 9.36 0.66
N PHE A 358 2.64 10.01 0.73
CA PHE A 358 2.18 10.71 1.94
C PHE A 358 1.81 9.74 3.06
N ALA A 359 1.21 8.60 2.75
CA ALA A 359 0.80 7.61 3.75
C ALA A 359 1.99 6.81 4.34
N THR A 360 3.10 6.68 3.61
CA THR A 360 4.23 5.83 4.01
C THR A 360 4.78 6.17 5.40
N PRO A 361 5.06 7.44 5.76
CA PRO A 361 5.59 7.79 7.09
C PRO A 361 4.60 7.59 8.24
N PHE A 362 3.30 7.45 7.96
CA PHE A 362 2.30 7.11 8.98
C PHE A 362 2.26 5.61 9.29
N ALA A 363 2.68 4.77 8.34
CA ALA A 363 2.66 3.31 8.47
C ALA A 363 4.00 2.72 8.89
N ASP A 364 5.10 3.44 8.68
CA ASP A 364 6.43 2.93 9.03
C ASP A 364 6.81 3.21 10.47
N PHE A 365 7.07 2.12 11.20
CA PHE A 365 7.55 2.12 12.58
C PHE A 365 9.05 1.81 12.66
N ILE A 366 9.58 0.98 11.77
CA ILE A 366 10.88 0.32 11.97
C ILE A 366 12.04 1.31 11.79
N LEU A 367 12.08 2.01 10.65
CA LEU A 367 13.14 3.00 10.39
C LEU A 367 13.11 4.16 11.40
N PRO A 368 11.98 4.83 11.67
CA PRO A 368 11.97 5.95 12.59
C PRO A 368 12.29 5.52 14.02
N ALA A 369 11.84 4.35 14.50
CA ALA A 369 12.19 3.86 15.83
C ALA A 369 13.70 3.63 15.99
N LEU A 370 14.39 3.31 14.89
CA LEU A 370 15.83 3.11 14.89
C LEU A 370 16.63 4.41 14.80
N LEU A 371 16.11 5.40 14.07
CA LEU A 371 16.83 6.63 13.73
C LEU A 371 16.55 7.78 14.70
N LEU A 372 15.39 7.77 15.37
CA LEU A 372 14.89 8.86 16.22
C LEU A 372 14.95 8.43 17.69
N PRO A 373 16.04 8.72 18.42
CA PRO A 373 16.21 8.26 19.80
C PRO A 373 15.39 9.08 20.79
N GLU A 374 15.19 10.37 20.52
CA GLU A 374 14.52 11.29 21.44
C GLU A 374 13.01 11.25 21.23
N PRO A 375 12.20 11.14 22.30
CA PRO A 375 10.74 11.13 22.21
C PRO A 375 10.12 12.36 21.57
N ASP A 376 10.81 13.50 21.58
CA ASP A 376 10.38 14.74 20.93
C ASP A 376 10.45 14.66 19.40
N ASP A 377 11.38 13.87 18.87
CA ASP A 377 11.60 13.73 17.43
C ASP A 377 10.81 12.55 16.85
N TRP A 378 10.13 11.74 17.67
CA TRP A 378 9.43 10.55 17.20
C TRP A 378 8.37 10.87 16.15
N THR A 379 8.20 9.94 15.21
CA THR A 379 7.03 9.91 14.33
C THR A 379 5.83 9.31 15.07
N LEU A 380 4.65 9.63 14.58
CA LEU A 380 3.37 9.15 15.08
C LEU A 380 3.32 7.63 15.27
N ALA A 381 3.85 6.84 14.33
CA ALA A 381 3.88 5.39 14.43
C ALA A 381 4.74 4.90 15.60
N VAL A 382 5.90 5.54 15.85
CA VAL A 382 6.79 5.21 16.97
C VAL A 382 6.14 5.59 18.30
N GLY A 383 5.60 6.81 18.39
CA GLY A 383 4.92 7.27 19.60
C GLY A 383 3.67 6.46 19.93
N LEU A 384 2.88 6.07 18.92
CA LEU A 384 1.73 5.17 19.14
C LEU A 384 2.19 3.79 19.63
N GLN A 385 3.25 3.22 19.05
CA GLN A 385 3.76 1.93 19.48
C GLN A 385 4.27 1.96 20.93
N SER A 386 4.85 3.08 21.39
CA SER A 386 5.28 3.22 22.78
C SER A 386 4.10 3.19 23.77
N LEU A 387 2.92 3.66 23.36
CA LEU A 387 1.70 3.56 24.19
C LEU A 387 1.27 2.12 24.43
N ILE A 388 1.47 1.23 23.45
CA ILE A 388 1.21 -0.20 23.64
C ILE A 388 2.20 -0.79 24.65
N SER A 389 3.48 -0.44 24.54
CA SER A 389 4.52 -0.88 25.48
C SER A 389 4.28 -0.39 26.91
N ASP A 390 3.65 0.77 27.06
CA ASP A 390 3.29 1.37 28.36
C ASP A 390 1.93 0.90 28.91
N ASN A 391 1.25 -0.08 28.26
CA ASN A 391 -0.10 -0.54 28.62
C ASN A 391 -1.16 0.59 28.58
N LYS A 392 -1.07 1.47 27.58
CA LYS A 392 -1.99 2.58 27.30
C LYS A 392 -2.73 2.35 25.97
N GLU A 393 -3.30 1.16 25.79
CA GLU A 393 -4.00 0.77 24.56
C GLU A 393 -5.23 1.65 24.25
N THR A 394 -5.88 2.24 25.25
CA THR A 394 -6.99 3.19 25.03
C THR A 394 -6.53 4.50 24.39
N TYR A 395 -5.34 4.99 24.77
CA TYR A 395 -4.72 6.15 24.13
C TYR A 395 -4.22 5.82 22.72
N PHE A 396 -3.67 4.61 22.53
CA PHE A 396 -3.33 4.11 21.21
C PHE A 396 -4.55 4.10 20.28
N ALA A 397 -5.69 3.58 20.74
CA ALA A 397 -6.93 3.54 19.96
C ALA A 397 -7.42 4.95 19.58
N ALA A 398 -7.39 5.89 20.54
CA ALA A 398 -7.76 7.29 20.30
C ALA A 398 -6.85 7.95 19.25
N GLY A 399 -5.53 7.74 19.37
CA GLY A 399 -4.56 8.26 18.43
C GLY A 399 -4.64 7.62 17.04
N ALA A 400 -4.97 6.32 16.97
CA ALA A 400 -5.14 5.57 15.72
C ALA A 400 -6.27 6.13 14.84
N ILE A 401 -7.37 6.61 15.44
CA ILE A 401 -8.47 7.25 14.69
C ILE A 401 -8.02 8.58 14.06
N ILE A 402 -7.24 9.37 14.79
CA ILE A 402 -6.76 10.67 14.31
C ILE A 402 -5.80 10.49 13.12
N VAL A 403 -5.04 9.38 13.05
CA VAL A 403 -4.15 9.06 11.90
C VAL A 403 -4.90 9.04 10.56
N ALA A 404 -6.17 8.61 10.55
CA ALA A 404 -6.96 8.55 9.33
C ALA A 404 -7.27 9.94 8.76
N ILE A 405 -7.41 10.95 9.62
CA ILE A 405 -7.84 12.32 9.24
C ILE A 405 -6.94 12.94 8.16
N PRO A 406 -5.60 13.04 8.33
CA PRO A 406 -4.74 13.68 7.33
C PRO A 406 -4.72 12.92 6.00
N ILE A 407 -4.70 11.58 6.04
CA ILE A 407 -4.66 10.74 4.83
C ILE A 407 -5.98 10.84 4.07
N THR A 408 -7.12 10.73 4.76
CA THR A 408 -8.45 10.87 4.16
C THR A 408 -8.68 12.28 3.63
N THR A 409 -8.22 13.31 4.34
CA THR A 409 -8.32 14.70 3.87
C THR A 409 -7.55 14.89 2.57
N LEU A 410 -6.32 14.39 2.49
CA LEU A 410 -5.53 14.45 1.25
C LEU A 410 -6.22 13.68 0.12
N PHE A 411 -6.74 12.48 0.39
CA PHE A 411 -7.50 11.71 -0.60
C PHE A 411 -8.72 12.50 -1.10
N MET A 412 -9.52 13.09 -0.21
CA MET A 412 -10.71 13.86 -0.59
C MET A 412 -10.39 15.09 -1.44
N VAL A 413 -9.25 15.75 -1.17
CA VAL A 413 -8.78 16.88 -1.98
C VAL A 413 -8.33 16.43 -3.37
N LEU A 414 -7.67 15.27 -3.47
CA LEU A 414 -7.08 14.78 -4.73
C LEU A 414 -8.01 13.91 -5.58
N GLN A 415 -9.07 13.33 -5.02
CA GLN A 415 -9.94 12.35 -5.70
C GLN A 415 -10.56 12.87 -7.02
N ARG A 416 -10.79 14.19 -7.16
CA ARG A 416 -11.34 14.79 -8.38
C ARG A 416 -10.46 14.52 -9.61
N ASN A 417 -9.14 14.47 -9.41
CA ASN A 417 -8.17 14.23 -10.48
C ASN A 417 -8.10 12.76 -10.91
N ILE A 418 -8.65 11.83 -10.11
CA ILE A 418 -8.74 10.40 -10.47
C ILE A 418 -9.82 10.18 -11.55
N GLN A 419 -10.94 10.93 -11.46
CA GLN A 419 -12.10 10.73 -12.32
C GLN A 419 -11.94 11.35 -13.73
N SER A 420 -11.17 12.45 -13.85
CA SER A 420 -11.02 13.19 -15.11
C SER A 420 -10.15 12.50 -16.16
N GLY A 421 -9.13 11.72 -15.76
CA GLY A 421 -8.25 11.07 -16.74
C GLY A 421 -8.81 9.78 -17.36
N MET A 422 -9.90 9.24 -16.83
CA MET A 422 -10.58 8.07 -17.41
C MET A 422 -11.46 8.41 -18.61
N THR A 423 -11.77 9.69 -18.81
CA THR A 423 -12.72 10.17 -19.85
C THR A 423 -12.05 10.98 -20.96
N ALA A 424 -10.77 11.34 -20.81
CA ALA A 424 -9.99 12.08 -21.80
C ALA A 424 -9.37 11.14 -22.87
N GLY A 425 -10.18 10.30 -23.49
CA GLY A 425 -9.81 9.59 -24.72
C GLY A 425 -9.89 10.54 -25.91
N GLY A 426 -8.85 11.37 -26.11
CA GLY A 426 -8.79 12.36 -27.19
C GLY A 426 -8.43 11.78 -28.56
N VAL A 427 -8.07 10.50 -28.63
CA VAL A 427 -7.70 9.81 -29.87
C VAL A 427 -8.77 8.77 -30.16
N LYS A 428 -9.44 8.90 -31.31
CA LYS A 428 -10.23 7.81 -31.87
C LYS A 428 -9.25 6.73 -32.33
N GLY A 429 -9.25 5.59 -31.65
CA GLY A 429 -8.57 4.36 -32.07
C GLY A 429 -9.59 3.39 -32.65
#